data_AF-T0LEM1-F1
#
_entry.id   AF-T0LEM1-F1
#
_cell.length_a   1.000
_cell.length_b   1.000
_cell.length_c   1.000
_cell.angle_alpha   90.00
_cell.angle_beta   90.00
_cell.angle_gamma   90.00
#
_symmetry.space_group_name_H-M   'P 1'
#
loop_
_entity.id
_entity.type
_entity.pdbx_description
1 polymer ?
#
loop_
_entity_poly.entity_id
_entity_poly.type
_entity_poly.pdbx_seq_one_letter_code
_entity_poly.pdbx_strand_id
1 'polypeptide(L)'
;MSTAIVYEGVPGAQGTLFQGKKFFVTQRVPGRTTILDLIKQNGGKIVKLDKHADLVIADHVRRDCPPDSLSWKFIKDSVQYGAMQEEDKYQINQSPMAARPVGSTKPAKGTRTPFTNADDAELARWVLSHTKTSGNDIYQKFEQIVGPPIT
;
A
#
# COMPACT_ATOMS: atom_id res chain seq x y z
N MET A 1 -21.85 -28.23 10.00
CA MET A 1 -21.36 -28.83 8.74
C MET A 1 -20.93 -27.69 7.85
N SER A 2 -19.65 -27.34 7.82
CA SER A 2 -19.17 -26.18 7.05
C SER A 2 -17.73 -26.41 6.61
N THR A 3 -17.58 -26.92 5.39
CA THR A 3 -16.33 -26.88 4.61
C THR A 3 -16.72 -26.76 3.14
N ALA A 4 -16.92 -25.54 2.67
CA ALA A 4 -16.95 -25.27 1.23
C ALA A 4 -15.52 -24.91 0.80
N ILE A 5 -14.71 -25.93 0.56
CA ILE A 5 -13.45 -25.78 -0.16
C ILE A 5 -13.83 -25.77 -1.64
N VAL A 6 -13.70 -24.63 -2.31
CA VAL A 6 -13.86 -24.53 -3.77
C VAL A 6 -12.46 -24.44 -4.38
N TYR A 7 -12.16 -25.41 -5.26
CA TYR A 7 -10.88 -25.61 -5.92
C TYR A 7 -10.83 -24.88 -7.28
N GLU A 8 -9.61 -24.74 -7.78
CA GLU A 8 -9.11 -23.89 -8.87
C GLU A 8 -9.80 -23.98 -10.25
N GLY A 9 -9.88 -22.81 -10.90
CA GLY A 9 -9.38 -22.65 -12.26
C GLY A 9 -10.21 -23.27 -13.40
N VAL A 10 -11.34 -22.66 -13.76
CA VAL A 10 -11.95 -22.84 -15.09
C VAL A 10 -12.11 -21.50 -15.79
N PRO A 11 -11.37 -21.22 -16.88
CA PRO A 11 -11.52 -20.00 -17.65
C PRO A 11 -12.81 -20.10 -18.47
N GLY A 12 -13.82 -19.31 -18.11
CA GLY A 12 -15.06 -19.13 -18.89
C GLY A 12 -16.37 -19.41 -18.16
N ALA A 13 -16.35 -19.86 -16.91
CA ALA A 13 -17.55 -19.94 -16.10
C ALA A 13 -17.91 -18.53 -15.59
N GLN A 14 -19.11 -18.03 -15.90
CA GLN A 14 -19.68 -16.90 -15.17
C GLN A 14 -19.79 -17.32 -13.70
N GLY A 15 -18.87 -16.83 -12.87
CA GLY A 15 -18.81 -17.22 -11.46
C GLY A 15 -20.04 -16.70 -10.72
N THR A 16 -20.56 -17.46 -9.77
CA THR A 16 -21.56 -16.96 -8.81
C THR A 16 -20.89 -16.34 -7.58
N LEU A 17 -19.60 -15.99 -7.69
CA LEU A 17 -18.74 -15.56 -6.58
C LEU A 17 -19.28 -14.36 -5.82
N PHE A 18 -19.93 -13.44 -6.53
CA PHE A 18 -20.48 -12.21 -5.96
C PHE A 18 -22.02 -12.20 -5.93
N GLN A 19 -22.65 -13.37 -6.10
CA GLN A 19 -24.09 -13.48 -6.18
C GLN A 19 -24.76 -12.97 -4.90
N GLY A 20 -25.73 -12.06 -5.07
CA GLY A 20 -26.51 -11.49 -3.96
C GLY A 20 -25.84 -10.34 -3.22
N LYS A 21 -24.56 -10.04 -3.49
CA LYS A 21 -23.83 -8.91 -2.91
C LYS A 21 -23.98 -7.66 -3.77
N LYS A 22 -24.13 -6.52 -3.11
CA LYS A 22 -24.20 -5.19 -3.72
C LYS A 22 -22.88 -4.46 -3.54
N PHE A 23 -22.28 -4.03 -4.63
CA PHE A 23 -21.01 -3.33 -4.65
C PHE A 23 -21.21 -1.87 -5.02
N PHE A 24 -20.55 -0.98 -4.29
CA PHE A 24 -20.35 0.40 -4.70
C PHE A 24 -18.88 0.61 -5.04
N VAL A 25 -18.58 0.94 -6.30
CA VAL A 25 -17.20 1.19 -6.74
C VAL A 25 -16.99 2.69 -6.89
N THR A 26 -16.11 3.26 -6.07
CA THR A 26 -15.77 4.68 -6.10
C THR A 26 -15.18 5.08 -7.46
N GLN A 27 -15.40 6.34 -7.86
CA GLN A 27 -15.00 6.84 -9.18
C GLN A 27 -13.47 6.85 -9.39
N ARG A 28 -12.70 6.95 -8.30
CA ARG A 28 -11.25 7.19 -8.32
C ARG A 28 -10.42 5.91 -8.36
N VAL A 29 -11.03 4.75 -8.53
CA VAL A 29 -10.35 3.45 -8.62
C VAL A 29 -9.65 3.30 -9.96
N PRO A 30 -8.36 2.90 -10.00
CA PRO A 30 -7.66 2.61 -11.24
C PRO A 30 -8.34 1.43 -11.96
N GLY A 31 -8.58 1.57 -13.27
CA GLY A 31 -9.21 0.50 -14.06
C GLY A 31 -10.65 0.19 -13.64
N ARG A 32 -11.39 1.18 -13.14
CA ARG A 32 -12.78 1.04 -12.67
C ARG A 32 -13.68 0.25 -13.64
N THR A 33 -13.56 0.48 -14.95
CA THR A 33 -14.34 -0.24 -15.98
C THR A 33 -14.13 -1.75 -15.89
N THR A 34 -12.88 -2.19 -15.88
CA THR A 34 -12.51 -3.61 -15.74
C THR A 34 -13.09 -4.21 -14.46
N ILE A 35 -13.03 -3.48 -13.34
CA ILE A 35 -13.54 -3.96 -12.06
C ILE A 35 -15.06 -4.10 -12.08
N LEU A 36 -15.77 -3.14 -12.68
CA LEU A 36 -17.22 -3.24 -12.84
C LEU A 36 -17.61 -4.44 -13.69
N ASP A 37 -16.87 -4.72 -14.76
CA ASP A 37 -17.12 -5.86 -15.64
C ASP A 37 -16.86 -7.17 -14.91
N LEU A 38 -15.79 -7.27 -14.11
CA LEU A 38 -15.51 -8.41 -13.24
C LEU A 38 -16.64 -8.67 -12.24
N ILE A 39 -17.16 -7.62 -11.58
CA ILE A 39 -18.27 -7.77 -10.65
C ILE A 39 -19.52 -8.30 -11.38
N LYS A 40 -19.87 -7.72 -12.53
CA LYS A 40 -21.06 -8.11 -13.31
C LYS A 40 -20.97 -9.55 -13.83
N GLN A 41 -19.81 -9.92 -14.37
CA GLN A 41 -19.57 -11.27 -14.89
C GLN A 41 -19.66 -12.34 -13.80
N ASN A 42 -19.40 -11.95 -12.54
CA ASN A 42 -19.44 -12.83 -11.39
C ASN A 42 -20.75 -12.71 -10.55
N GLY A 43 -21.83 -12.18 -11.15
CA GLY A 43 -23.17 -12.14 -10.55
C GLY A 43 -23.39 -11.05 -9.49
N GLY A 44 -22.45 -10.12 -9.33
CA GLY A 44 -22.55 -9.01 -8.39
C GLY A 44 -23.42 -7.85 -8.91
N LYS A 45 -24.15 -7.20 -8.00
CA LYS A 45 -24.97 -6.02 -8.34
C LYS A 45 -24.21 -4.74 -8.06
N ILE A 46 -24.11 -3.84 -9.03
CA ILE A 46 -23.47 -2.53 -8.84
C ILE A 46 -24.51 -1.50 -8.45
N VAL A 47 -24.27 -0.78 -7.36
CA VAL A 47 -25.11 0.31 -6.89
C VAL A 47 -24.41 1.65 -7.10
N LYS A 48 -25.20 2.71 -7.32
CA LYS A 48 -24.69 4.08 -7.54
C LYS A 48 -24.45 4.85 -6.24
N LEU A 49 -25.00 4.36 -5.13
CA LEU A 49 -24.93 4.99 -3.82
C LEU A 49 -24.30 4.03 -2.83
N ASP A 50 -23.36 4.56 -2.05
CA ASP A 50 -22.66 3.85 -0.99
C ASP A 50 -23.62 3.22 0.04
N LYS A 51 -24.60 4.02 0.52
CA LYS A 51 -25.59 3.62 1.55
C LYS A 51 -26.45 2.39 1.22
N HIS A 52 -26.45 1.94 -0.03
CA HIS A 52 -27.25 0.81 -0.51
C HIS A 52 -26.39 -0.38 -0.92
N ALA A 53 -25.07 -0.25 -0.82
CA ALA A 53 -24.13 -1.33 -1.06
C ALA A 53 -23.86 -2.10 0.24
N ASP A 54 -23.57 -3.39 0.08
CA ASP A 54 -23.07 -4.23 1.16
C ASP A 54 -21.55 -4.06 1.27
N LEU A 55 -20.88 -3.80 0.14
CA LEU A 55 -19.43 -3.70 0.03
C LEU A 55 -19.02 -2.45 -0.75
N VAL A 56 -18.15 -1.65 -0.15
CA VAL A 56 -17.63 -0.40 -0.71
C VAL A 56 -16.22 -0.64 -1.23
N ILE A 57 -16.00 -0.44 -2.53
CA ILE A 57 -14.69 -0.67 -3.15
C ILE A 57 -14.02 0.67 -3.46
N ALA A 58 -12.81 0.83 -2.94
CA ALA A 58 -12.03 2.04 -3.08
C ALA A 58 -10.53 1.78 -3.32
N ASP A 59 -9.81 2.86 -3.55
CA ASP A 59 -8.37 2.82 -3.79
C ASP A 59 -7.57 3.01 -2.50
N HIS A 60 -7.05 1.89 -1.99
CA HIS A 60 -6.22 1.81 -0.79
C HIS A 60 -4.96 2.70 -0.81
N VAL A 61 -4.48 3.13 -1.99
CA VAL A 61 -3.31 4.00 -2.10
C VAL A 61 -3.66 5.46 -1.82
N ARG A 62 -4.95 5.83 -1.89
CA ARG A 62 -5.38 7.22 -1.76
C ARG A 62 -5.85 7.55 -0.35
N ARG A 63 -5.56 8.79 0.06
CA ARG A 63 -5.94 9.34 1.37
C ARG A 63 -7.43 9.69 1.46
N ASP A 64 -8.10 9.90 0.32
CA ASP A 64 -9.51 10.30 0.22
C ASP A 64 -10.47 9.09 0.24
N CYS A 65 -10.11 8.04 0.96
CA CYS A 65 -10.84 6.77 0.96
C CYS A 65 -11.96 6.78 2.01
N PRO A 66 -13.19 6.36 1.68
CA PRO A 66 -14.26 6.25 2.68
C PRO A 66 -13.85 5.34 3.87
N PRO A 67 -14.24 5.67 5.12
CA PRO A 67 -14.08 4.75 6.23
C PRO A 67 -14.93 3.49 5.97
N ASP A 68 -14.39 2.31 6.31
CA ASP A 68 -15.03 1.00 6.08
C ASP A 68 -15.13 0.54 4.61
N SER A 69 -14.13 0.91 3.80
CA SER A 69 -14.04 0.47 2.41
C SER A 69 -13.00 -0.62 2.20
N LEU A 70 -13.22 -1.46 1.18
CA LEU A 70 -12.33 -2.52 0.74
C LEU A 70 -11.47 -2.07 -0.43
N SER A 71 -10.26 -2.60 -0.50
CA SER A 71 -9.34 -2.39 -1.63
C SER A 71 -9.88 -3.05 -2.89
N TRP A 72 -9.74 -2.36 -4.02
CA TRP A 72 -10.04 -2.93 -5.34
C TRP A 72 -9.31 -4.24 -5.66
N LYS A 73 -8.20 -4.53 -4.97
CA LYS A 73 -7.49 -5.81 -5.04
C LYS A 73 -8.35 -6.99 -4.63
N PHE A 74 -9.29 -6.79 -3.70
CA PHE A 74 -10.25 -7.81 -3.25
C PHE A 74 -10.95 -8.49 -4.42
N ILE A 75 -11.46 -7.71 -5.38
CA ILE A 75 -12.18 -8.23 -6.54
C ILE A 75 -11.23 -8.98 -7.46
N LYS A 76 -10.06 -8.40 -7.72
CA LYS A 76 -9.09 -8.97 -8.65
C LYS A 76 -8.60 -10.33 -8.15
N ASP A 77 -8.23 -10.39 -6.88
CA ASP A 77 -7.74 -11.60 -6.21
C ASP A 77 -8.88 -12.62 -6.11
N SER A 78 -10.10 -12.21 -5.74
CA SER A 78 -11.25 -13.12 -5.67
C SER A 78 -11.57 -13.77 -7.02
N VAL A 79 -11.46 -13.02 -8.12
CA VAL A 79 -11.64 -13.57 -9.47
C VAL A 79 -10.45 -14.46 -9.86
N GLN A 80 -9.23 -14.05 -9.54
CA GLN A 80 -8.01 -14.80 -9.88
C GLN A 80 -7.96 -16.17 -9.19
N TYR A 81 -8.29 -16.22 -7.89
CA TYR A 81 -8.33 -17.46 -7.12
C TYR A 81 -9.65 -18.22 -7.33
N GLY A 82 -10.66 -17.60 -7.95
CA GLY A 82 -11.98 -18.20 -8.12
C GLY A 82 -12.71 -18.44 -6.80
N ALA A 83 -12.36 -17.70 -5.74
CA ALA A 83 -12.94 -17.82 -4.41
C ALA A 83 -13.02 -16.45 -3.74
N MET A 84 -14.14 -16.18 -3.06
CA MET A 84 -14.33 -14.94 -2.31
C MET A 84 -13.27 -14.85 -1.21
N GLN A 85 -12.39 -13.86 -1.30
CA GLN A 85 -11.33 -13.65 -0.32
C GLN A 85 -11.89 -13.15 1.02
N GLU A 86 -11.10 -13.24 2.08
CA GLU A 86 -11.48 -12.67 3.39
C GLU A 86 -11.48 -11.14 3.34
N GLU A 87 -12.62 -10.53 3.69
CA GLU A 87 -12.83 -9.07 3.62
C GLU A 87 -11.83 -8.31 4.51
N ASP A 88 -11.54 -8.81 5.71
CA ASP A 88 -10.62 -8.19 6.69
C ASP A 88 -9.21 -7.94 6.13
N LYS A 89 -8.70 -8.84 5.29
CA LYS A 89 -7.37 -8.70 4.68
C LYS A 89 -7.29 -7.51 3.71
N TYR A 90 -8.43 -7.17 3.10
CA TYR A 90 -8.53 -6.12 2.09
C TYR A 90 -9.25 -4.87 2.60
N GLN A 91 -9.70 -4.87 3.86
CA GLN A 91 -10.18 -3.68 4.52
C GLN A 91 -9.11 -2.60 4.44
N ILE A 92 -9.51 -1.49 3.85
CA ILE A 92 -8.79 -0.24 3.94
C ILE A 92 -9.04 0.25 5.36
N ASN A 93 -8.32 -0.37 6.28
CA ASN A 93 -7.97 0.27 7.50
C ASN A 93 -7.32 1.56 7.05
N GLN A 94 -8.04 2.67 7.17
CA GLN A 94 -7.36 3.93 7.40
C GLN A 94 -6.53 3.66 8.65
N SER A 95 -5.30 3.17 8.47
CA SER A 95 -4.30 3.23 9.51
C SER A 95 -4.45 4.67 9.99
N PRO A 96 -4.82 4.91 11.26
CA PRO A 96 -4.91 6.27 11.77
C PRO A 96 -3.52 6.80 11.58
N MET A 97 -3.33 7.51 10.47
CA MET A 97 -2.10 7.61 9.71
C MET A 97 -0.97 7.85 10.67
N ALA A 98 -0.28 6.77 11.10
CA ALA A 98 0.52 6.71 12.32
C ALA A 98 0.27 7.94 13.19
N ALA A 99 -0.86 7.99 13.93
CA ALA A 99 -1.24 9.12 14.76
C ALA A 99 0.04 9.60 15.44
N ARG A 100 0.63 10.68 14.91
CA ARG A 100 1.94 11.10 15.37
C ARG A 100 1.74 11.32 16.86
N PRO A 101 2.63 10.82 17.73
CA PRO A 101 2.47 11.06 19.16
C PRO A 101 2.18 12.56 19.32
N VAL A 102 1.03 12.85 19.92
CA VAL A 102 0.45 14.19 20.01
C VAL A 102 1.51 15.05 20.71
N GLY A 103 2.18 15.94 19.97
CA GLY A 103 3.34 16.69 20.47
C GLY A 103 4.58 16.71 19.57
N SER A 104 4.68 15.91 18.50
CA SER A 104 5.80 16.05 17.56
C SER A 104 5.59 17.24 16.60
N THR A 105 6.09 18.41 17.01
CA THR A 105 6.15 19.68 16.26
C THR A 105 7.24 19.72 15.19
N LYS A 106 7.91 18.60 14.88
CA LYS A 106 8.99 18.61 13.88
C LYS A 106 8.38 18.64 12.48
N PRO A 107 8.60 19.71 11.68
CA PRO A 107 8.16 19.73 10.30
C PRO A 107 8.86 18.61 9.53
N ALA A 108 8.19 18.07 8.50
CA ALA A 108 8.83 17.15 7.56
C ALA A 108 10.08 17.84 7.00
N LYS A 109 11.24 17.17 7.09
CA LYS A 109 12.53 17.75 6.71
C LYS A 109 12.47 18.12 5.21
N GLY A 110 12.24 19.40 4.94
CA GLY A 110 11.97 19.91 3.58
C GLY A 110 13.23 20.09 2.74
N THR A 111 14.39 20.10 3.37
CA THR A 111 15.68 20.34 2.70
C THR A 111 16.76 19.42 3.23
N ARG A 112 17.74 19.12 2.37
CA ARG A 112 18.96 18.41 2.77
C ARG A 112 19.70 19.24 3.82
N THR A 113 20.35 18.57 4.77
CA THR A 113 21.26 19.24 5.71
C THR A 113 22.49 19.71 4.94
N PRO A 114 22.85 21.01 4.99
CA PRO A 114 24.09 21.48 4.40
C PRO A 114 25.27 20.85 5.14
N PHE A 115 26.35 20.58 4.43
CA PHE A 115 27.60 20.15 5.05
C PHE A 115 28.16 21.28 5.91
N THR A 116 28.65 20.93 7.09
CA THR A 116 29.34 21.87 7.98
C THR A 116 30.85 21.76 7.83
N ASN A 117 31.57 22.83 8.18
CA ASN A 117 33.05 22.81 8.19
C ASN A 117 33.62 21.71 9.11
N ALA A 118 32.85 21.26 10.11
CA ALA A 118 33.24 20.15 10.98
C ALA A 118 33.16 18.82 10.24
N ASP A 119 32.08 18.58 9.48
CA ASP A 119 31.91 17.39 8.62
C ASP A 119 33.04 17.32 7.59
N ASP A 120 33.39 18.45 6.97
CA ASP A 120 34.47 18.53 5.99
C ASP A 120 35.84 18.27 6.61
N ALA A 121 36.07 18.74 7.85
CA ALA A 121 37.32 18.49 8.57
C ALA A 121 37.44 17.02 9.00
N GLU A 122 36.34 16.37 9.38
CA GLU A 122 36.29 14.93 9.66
C GLU A 122 36.57 14.10 8.41
N LEU A 123 35.94 14.46 7.29
CA LEU A 123 36.17 13.82 6.00
C LEU A 123 37.62 13.98 5.55
N ALA A 124 38.20 15.18 5.68
CA ALA A 124 39.59 15.43 5.32
C ALA A 124 40.56 14.61 6.18
N ARG A 125 40.33 14.53 7.51
CA ARG A 125 41.13 13.69 8.41
C ARG A 125 41.05 12.22 8.03
N TRP A 126 39.85 11.73 7.70
CA TRP A 126 39.61 10.35 7.30
C TRP A 126 40.28 9.99 5.97
N VAL A 127 40.20 10.87 4.97
CA VAL A 127 40.84 10.67 3.67
C VAL A 127 42.37 10.69 3.81
N LEU A 128 42.92 11.62 4.60
CA LEU A 128 44.36 11.71 4.84
C LEU A 128 44.92 10.51 5.61
N SER A 129 44.11 9.87 6.47
CA SER A 129 44.53 8.68 7.22
C SER A 129 44.47 7.38 6.41
N HIS A 130 43.87 7.38 5.22
CA HIS A 130 43.70 6.20 4.38
C HIS A 130 44.48 6.31 3.07
N THR A 131 45.61 5.61 2.98
CA THR A 131 46.55 5.80 1.87
C THR A 131 46.22 5.01 0.60
N LYS A 132 45.42 3.93 0.67
CA LYS A 132 45.01 3.14 -0.51
C LYS A 132 43.70 2.37 -0.27
N THR A 133 42.58 2.94 -0.71
CA THR A 133 41.36 2.18 -0.97
C THR A 133 40.77 2.71 -2.27
N SER A 134 40.01 1.89 -3.01
CA SER A 134 39.32 2.41 -4.20
C SER A 134 38.47 3.61 -3.78
N GLY A 135 38.41 4.66 -4.62
CA GLY A 135 37.92 5.97 -4.19
C GLY A 135 36.54 5.94 -3.55
N ASN A 136 35.67 5.01 -3.96
CA ASN A 136 34.32 4.86 -3.40
C ASN A 136 34.29 4.14 -2.04
N ASP A 137 35.20 3.19 -1.82
CA ASP A 137 35.21 2.35 -0.60
C ASP A 137 35.55 3.16 0.65
N ILE A 138 36.35 4.22 0.52
CA ILE A 138 36.73 5.10 1.64
C ILE A 138 35.50 5.81 2.20
N TYR A 139 34.59 6.27 1.32
CA TYR A 139 33.37 6.97 1.72
C TYR A 139 32.33 6.02 2.31
N GLN A 140 32.19 4.80 1.77
CA GLN A 140 31.29 3.78 2.35
C GLN A 140 31.71 3.37 3.77
N LYS A 141 33.02 3.23 4.01
CA LYS A 141 33.55 2.94 5.36
C LYS A 141 33.38 4.12 6.31
N PHE A 142 33.53 5.35 5.81
CA PHE A 142 33.27 6.56 6.61
C PHE A 142 31.81 6.65 7.06
N GLU A 143 30.86 6.36 6.17
CA GLU A 143 29.43 6.36 6.48
C GLU A 143 29.05 5.38 7.60
N GLN A 144 29.71 4.22 7.67
CA GLN A 144 29.46 3.23 8.73
C GLN A 144 29.97 3.69 10.10
N ILE A 145 30.97 4.57 10.14
CA ILE A 145 31.61 5.06 11.37
C ILE A 145 30.93 6.34 11.88
N VAL A 146 30.50 7.20 10.95
CA VAL A 146 29.91 8.52 11.24
C VAL A 146 28.38 8.53 11.07
N GLY A 147 27.77 7.36 10.83
CA GLY A 147 26.33 7.20 10.67
C GLY A 147 25.53 7.85 11.81
N PRO A 148 24.34 8.42 11.51
CA PRO A 148 23.62 9.26 12.46
C PRO A 148 23.27 8.49 13.75
N PRO A 149 23.24 9.16 14.92
CA PRO A 149 22.75 8.54 16.13
C PRO A 149 21.31 8.04 15.90
N ILE A 150 21.10 6.75 16.20
CA ILE A 150 19.79 6.13 16.22
C ILE A 150 18.90 6.99 17.12
N THR A 151 17.92 7.68 16.53
CA THR A 151 16.90 8.45 17.24
C THR A 151 15.60 7.69 17.23
#